data_AF-A0A3C1BGK9-F1
#
_entry.id   AF-A0A3C1BGK9-F1
#
_cell.length_a   1.000
_cell.length_b   1.000
_cell.length_c   1.000
_cell.angle_alpha   90.00
_cell.angle_beta   90.00
_cell.angle_gamma   90.00
#
_symmetry.space_group_name_H-M   'P 1'
#
loop_
_entity.id
_entity.type
_entity.pdbx_description
1 polymer ?
#
loop_
_entity_poly.entity_id
_entity_poly.type
_entity_poly.pdbx_seq_one_letter_code
_entity_poly.pdbx_strand_id
1 'polypeptide(L)'
;QKNRISQTFGSNIHDLLAHEFFMNDGFMGEWVKSKVLSAVAYLEGYIANPKAIKIGLNKEWSKEKLIVFIEMIGEPLIKNSIKDLYFRAFGKKDIQKEIDRLNQLMGEGDA
;
A
#
# COMPACT_ATOMS: atom_id res chain seq x y z
N GLN A 1 -33.84 9.53 34.24
CA GLN A 1 -34.51 8.58 33.33
C GLN A 1 -33.45 7.79 32.59
N LYS A 2 -33.51 6.46 32.59
CA LYS A 2 -32.56 5.58 31.87
C LYS A 2 -32.91 5.60 30.38
N ASN A 3 -32.04 6.16 29.54
CA ASN A 3 -32.12 5.98 28.09
C ASN A 3 -31.93 4.50 27.78
N ARG A 4 -33.03 3.77 27.51
CA ARG A 4 -32.97 2.45 26.89
C ARG A 4 -32.74 2.69 25.40
N ILE A 5 -31.48 2.79 24.98
CA ILE A 5 -31.14 2.58 23.58
C ILE A 5 -31.57 1.15 23.27
N SER A 6 -32.58 1.00 22.42
CA SER A 6 -33.08 -0.31 22.03
C SER A 6 -32.00 -0.96 21.18
N GLN A 7 -31.29 -1.96 21.74
CA GLN A 7 -30.34 -2.81 21.02
C GLN A 7 -31.10 -3.71 20.03
N THR A 8 -31.69 -3.07 19.03
CA THR A 8 -32.25 -3.77 17.88
C THR A 8 -31.09 -4.18 16.98
N PHE A 9 -31.30 -5.25 16.23
CA PHE A 9 -30.35 -5.70 15.21
C PHE A 9 -29.92 -4.55 14.27
N GLY A 10 -30.86 -3.66 13.91
CA GLY A 10 -30.59 -2.48 13.09
C GLY A 10 -29.71 -1.43 13.78
N SER A 11 -29.92 -1.16 15.08
CA SER A 11 -29.08 -0.20 15.82
C SER A 11 -27.65 -0.73 15.96
N ASN A 12 -27.47 -2.03 16.25
CA ASN A 12 -26.14 -2.63 16.36
C ASN A 12 -25.36 -2.57 15.04
N ILE A 13 -26.02 -2.78 13.89
CA ILE A 13 -25.40 -2.65 12.57
C ILE A 13 -25.14 -1.19 12.21
N HIS A 14 -26.07 -0.28 12.54
CA HIS A 14 -25.89 1.15 12.29
C HIS A 14 -24.68 1.70 13.06
N ASP A 15 -24.57 1.36 14.34
CA ASP A 15 -23.45 1.78 15.19
C ASP A 15 -22.14 1.14 14.71
N LEU A 16 -22.14 -0.14 14.29
CA LEU A 16 -20.98 -0.80 13.69
C LEU A 16 -20.53 -0.11 12.39
N LEU A 17 -21.45 0.11 11.45
CA LEU A 17 -21.16 0.75 10.16
C LEU A 17 -20.76 2.21 10.33
N ALA A 18 -21.41 2.95 11.22
CA ALA A 18 -21.06 4.33 11.52
C ALA A 18 -19.67 4.39 12.17
N HIS A 19 -19.38 3.53 13.15
CA HIS A 19 -18.05 3.49 13.78
C HIS A 19 -16.95 3.08 12.79
N GLU A 20 -17.24 2.18 11.85
CA GLU A 20 -16.31 1.81 10.78
C GLU A 20 -16.11 2.95 9.77
N PHE A 21 -17.17 3.69 9.45
CA PHE A 21 -17.12 4.82 8.52
C PHE A 21 -16.49 6.07 9.13
N PHE A 22 -16.61 6.24 10.45
CA PHE A 22 -16.09 7.34 11.25
C PHE A 22 -15.02 6.84 12.23
N MET A 23 -14.10 5.97 11.79
CA MET A 23 -12.98 5.50 12.63
C MET A 23 -12.33 6.68 13.37
N ASN A 24 -11.86 6.46 14.59
CA ASN A 24 -11.44 7.45 15.60
C ASN A 24 -10.59 8.66 15.14
N ASP A 25 -10.03 8.65 13.92
CA ASP A 25 -9.21 9.70 13.32
C ASP A 25 -9.86 10.45 12.12
N GLY A 26 -11.14 10.20 11.78
CA GLY A 26 -11.86 10.92 10.71
C GLY A 26 -12.70 10.05 9.77
N PHE A 27 -13.24 10.65 8.71
CA PHE A 27 -14.03 9.94 7.69
C PHE A 27 -13.17 8.87 6.99
N MET A 28 -13.65 7.63 6.84
CA MET A 28 -12.91 6.51 6.22
C MET A 28 -12.30 6.91 4.88
N GLY A 29 -12.99 7.72 4.08
CA GLY A 29 -12.45 8.24 2.82
C GLY A 29 -11.27 9.20 2.96
N GLU A 30 -11.21 10.00 4.03
CA GLU A 30 -10.05 10.86 4.33
C GLU A 30 -8.84 10.01 4.74
N TRP A 31 -9.08 8.97 5.55
CA TRP A 31 -8.05 8.00 5.89
C TRP A 31 -7.52 7.25 4.65
N VAL A 32 -8.40 6.74 3.79
CA VAL A 32 -8.02 6.08 2.53
C VAL A 32 -7.23 7.03 1.64
N LYS A 33 -7.70 8.28 1.48
CA LYS A 33 -6.98 9.32 0.72
C LYS A 33 -5.58 9.56 1.29
N SER A 34 -5.46 9.67 2.62
CA SER A 34 -4.16 9.84 3.29
C SER A 34 -3.22 8.66 3.04
N LYS A 35 -3.71 7.42 3.10
CA LYS A 35 -2.92 6.23 2.79
C LYS A 35 -2.47 6.18 1.33
N VAL A 36 -3.35 6.50 0.40
CA VAL A 36 -3.01 6.59 -1.03
C VAL A 36 -1.90 7.63 -1.27
N LEU A 37 -2.05 8.83 -0.71
CA LEU A 37 -1.05 9.89 -0.86
C LEU A 37 0.29 9.52 -0.21
N SER A 38 0.26 8.89 0.97
CA SER A 38 1.46 8.40 1.66
C SER A 38 2.19 7.33 0.83
N ALA A 39 1.46 6.38 0.24
CA ALA A 39 2.02 5.35 -0.64
C ALA A 39 2.65 5.96 -1.90
N VAL A 40 1.99 6.94 -2.52
CA VAL A 40 2.51 7.65 -3.70
C VAL A 40 3.79 8.42 -3.35
N ALA A 41 3.78 9.20 -2.27
CA ALA A 41 4.94 9.97 -1.84
C ALA A 41 6.15 9.07 -1.54
N TYR A 42 5.91 7.89 -0.96
CA TYR A 42 6.95 6.89 -0.74
C TYR A 42 7.52 6.36 -2.07
N LEU A 43 6.66 6.01 -3.03
CA LEU A 43 7.07 5.49 -4.34
C LEU A 43 7.85 6.53 -5.14
N GLU A 44 7.37 7.78 -5.19
CA GLU A 44 8.05 8.88 -5.87
C GLU A 44 9.39 9.20 -5.20
N GLY A 45 9.43 9.23 -3.87
CA GLY A 45 10.67 9.38 -3.12
C GLY A 45 11.67 8.27 -3.41
N TYR A 46 11.20 7.02 -3.57
CA TYR A 46 12.04 5.89 -3.97
C TYR A 46 12.57 6.05 -5.39
N ILE A 47 11.74 6.49 -6.34
CA ILE A 47 12.16 6.72 -7.73
C ILE A 47 13.20 7.85 -7.81
N ALA A 48 12.98 8.96 -7.10
CA ALA A 48 13.85 10.12 -7.11
C ALA A 48 15.20 9.86 -6.41
N ASN A 49 15.17 9.25 -5.23
CA ASN A 49 16.38 8.91 -4.49
C ASN A 49 16.21 7.62 -3.65
N PRO A 50 16.53 6.45 -4.24
CA PRO A 50 16.40 5.17 -3.55
C PRO A 50 17.25 5.05 -2.28
N LYS A 51 18.33 5.85 -2.15
CA LYS A 51 19.22 5.82 -0.98
C LYS A 51 18.61 6.56 0.20
N ALA A 52 17.88 7.66 -0.03
CA ALA A 52 17.23 8.45 1.02
C ALA A 52 16.14 7.67 1.77
N ILE A 53 15.38 6.82 1.06
CA ILE A 53 14.35 5.96 1.67
C ILE A 53 14.97 4.89 2.59
N LYS A 54 16.17 4.37 2.27
CA LYS A 54 16.88 3.39 3.11
C LYS A 54 17.34 3.95 4.46
N ILE A 55 17.44 5.28 4.61
CA ILE A 55 17.91 5.95 5.84
C ILE A 55 16.76 6.12 6.86
N GLY A 56 15.60 5.49 6.64
CA GLY A 56 14.56 5.32 7.66
C GLY A 56 13.53 6.44 7.73
N LEU A 57 13.40 7.26 6.68
CA LEU A 57 12.42 8.36 6.63
C LEU A 57 10.96 7.90 6.52
N ASN A 58 10.70 6.63 6.21
CA ASN A 58 9.35 6.07 6.26
C ASN A 58 9.38 4.58 6.63
N LYS A 59 9.06 4.25 7.89
CA LYS A 59 8.92 2.84 8.37
C LYS A 59 7.57 2.21 8.00
N GLU A 60 6.64 3.02 7.49
CA GLU A 60 5.27 2.58 7.23
C GLU A 60 5.21 1.61 6.05
N TRP A 61 5.88 1.97 4.95
CA TRP A 61 5.82 1.24 3.68
C TRP A 61 7.04 0.34 3.45
N SER A 62 6.77 -0.86 2.95
CA SER A 62 7.75 -1.77 2.36
C SER A 62 7.23 -2.23 0.99
N LYS A 63 8.09 -2.89 0.22
CA LYS A 63 7.73 -3.43 -1.10
C LYS A 63 6.54 -4.40 -1.01
N GLU A 64 6.49 -5.20 0.04
CA GLU A 64 5.46 -6.20 0.31
C GLU A 64 4.16 -5.54 0.78
N LYS A 65 4.26 -4.60 1.73
CA LYS A 65 3.09 -3.85 2.23
C LYS A 65 2.40 -3.05 1.14
N LEU A 66 3.17 -2.46 0.22
CA LEU A 66 2.62 -1.73 -0.92
C LEU A 66 1.82 -2.65 -1.85
N ILE A 67 2.31 -3.84 -2.17
CA ILE A 67 1.55 -4.80 -2.99
C ILE A 67 0.24 -5.16 -2.31
N VAL A 68 0.28 -5.52 -1.03
CA VAL A 68 -0.94 -5.88 -0.28
C VAL A 68 -1.93 -4.72 -0.27
N PHE A 69 -1.45 -3.50 -0.03
CA PHE A 69 -2.27 -2.30 -0.08
C PHE A 69 -2.90 -2.04 -1.46
N ILE A 70 -2.11 -2.12 -2.54
CA ILE A 70 -2.58 -1.93 -3.91
C ILE A 70 -3.65 -2.99 -4.26
N GLU A 71 -3.47 -4.23 -3.85
CA GLU A 71 -4.43 -5.30 -4.13
C GLU A 71 -5.76 -5.15 -3.36
N MET A 72 -5.75 -4.49 -2.20
CA MET A 72 -6.97 -4.16 -1.43
C MET A 72 -7.81 -3.03 -2.04
N ILE A 73 -7.25 -2.22 -2.94
CA ILE A 73 -7.99 -1.12 -3.57
C ILE A 73 -8.99 -1.70 -4.57
N GLY A 74 -10.29 -1.54 -4.28
CA GLY A 74 -11.37 -2.02 -5.14
C GLY A 74 -11.61 -1.18 -6.40
N GLU A 75 -11.16 0.07 -6.41
CA GLU A 75 -11.34 0.98 -7.55
C GLU A 75 -10.21 0.77 -8.60
N PRO A 76 -10.53 0.31 -9.82
CA PRO A 76 -9.51 -0.08 -10.80
C PRO A 76 -8.57 1.04 -11.24
N LEU A 77 -9.04 2.28 -11.37
CA LEU A 77 -8.22 3.39 -11.88
C LEU A 77 -7.12 3.77 -10.87
N ILE A 78 -7.47 3.95 -9.60
CA ILE A 78 -6.55 4.22 -8.50
C ILE A 78 -5.60 3.04 -8.34
N LYS A 79 -6.12 1.80 -8.33
CA LYS A 79 -5.31 0.59 -8.24
C LYS A 79 -4.24 0.56 -9.33
N ASN A 80 -4.63 0.72 -10.59
CA ASN A 80 -3.70 0.65 -11.73
C ASN A 80 -2.68 1.79 -11.71
N SER A 81 -3.08 3.00 -11.28
CA SER A 81 -2.18 4.16 -11.19
C SER A 81 -1.06 3.91 -10.17
N ILE A 82 -1.38 3.43 -8.97
CA ILE A 82 -0.38 3.15 -7.94
C ILE A 82 0.45 1.91 -8.32
N LYS A 83 -0.16 0.92 -8.97
CA LYS A 83 0.53 -0.29 -9.46
C LYS A 83 1.58 0.04 -10.51
N ASP A 84 1.29 0.98 -11.42
CA ASP A 84 2.27 1.47 -12.39
C ASP A 84 3.45 2.19 -11.71
N LEU A 85 3.18 3.08 -10.75
CA LEU A 85 4.23 3.71 -9.94
C LEU A 85 5.09 2.69 -9.19
N TYR A 86 4.47 1.65 -8.64
CA TYR A 86 5.17 0.55 -8.00
C TYR A 86 6.13 -0.17 -8.95
N PHE A 87 5.67 -0.51 -10.16
CA PHE A 87 6.52 -1.14 -11.18
C PHE A 87 7.64 -0.21 -11.66
N ARG A 88 7.40 1.10 -11.76
CA ARG A 88 8.46 2.07 -12.07
C ARG A 88 9.52 2.13 -10.97
N ALA A 89 9.10 2.10 -9.71
CA ALA A 89 9.99 2.13 -8.56
C ALA A 89 10.84 0.85 -8.44
N PHE A 90 10.23 -0.33 -8.57
CA PHE A 90 10.88 -1.61 -8.25
C PHE A 90 11.11 -2.54 -9.45
N GLY A 91 10.28 -2.47 -10.48
CA GLY A 91 10.24 -3.43 -11.58
C GLY A 91 11.54 -3.53 -12.40
N LYS A 92 12.26 -2.41 -12.59
CA LYS A 92 13.57 -2.46 -13.28
C LYS A 92 14.65 -3.20 -12.49
N LYS A 93 14.61 -3.15 -11.15
CA LYS A 93 15.63 -3.80 -10.31
C LYS A 93 15.43 -5.31 -10.22
N ASP A 94 14.21 -5.80 -10.31
CA ASP A 94 13.95 -7.25 -10.25
C ASP A 94 14.34 -7.93 -11.57
N ILE A 95 14.08 -7.28 -12.72
CA ILE A 95 14.48 -7.80 -14.03
C ILE A 95 16.01 -7.86 -14.14
N GLN A 96 16.72 -6.80 -13.72
CA GLN A 96 18.19 -6.81 -13.77
C GLN A 96 18.79 -7.87 -12.85
N LYS A 97 18.25 -8.06 -11.64
CA LYS A 97 18.70 -9.12 -10.74
C LYS A 97 18.53 -10.52 -11.32
N GLU A 98 17.43 -10.77 -12.03
CA GLU A 98 17.23 -12.07 -12.67
C GLU A 98 18.18 -12.25 -13.86
N ILE A 99 18.43 -11.20 -14.65
CA ILE A 99 19.45 -11.22 -15.72
C ILE A 99 20.84 -11.52 -15.14
N ASP A 100 21.24 -10.86 -14.06
CA ASP A 100 22.53 -11.06 -13.42
C ASP A 100 22.67 -12.49 -12.88
N ARG A 101 21.61 -13.02 -12.25
CA ARG A 101 21.55 -14.40 -11.76
C ARG A 101 21.68 -15.41 -12.90
N LEU A 102 20.96 -15.21 -14.00
CA LEU A 102 20.99 -16.11 -15.16
C LEU A 102 22.37 -16.11 -15.83
N ASN A 103 23.01 -14.94 -15.97
CA ASN A 103 24.37 -14.84 -16.49
C ASN A 103 25.39 -15.58 -15.61
N GLN A 104 25.20 -15.56 -14.29
CA GLN A 104 26.06 -16.26 -13.34
C GLN A 104 25.93 -17.79 -13.48
N LEU A 105 24.72 -18.30 -13.69
CA LEU A 105 24.45 -19.72 -13.93
C LEU A 105 24.97 -20.21 -15.29
N MET A 106 24.96 -19.35 -16.32
CA MET A 106 25.50 -19.69 -17.64
C MET A 106 27.04 -19.69 -17.65
N GLY A 107 27.69 -18.81 -16.88
CA GLY A 107 29.15 -18.72 -16.82
C GLY A 107 29.85 -19.87 -16.10
N GLU A 108 29.14 -20.67 -15.30
CA GLU A 108 29.67 -21.86 -14.61
C GLU A 108 29.62 -23.14 -15.46
N GLY A 109 28.92 -23.13 -16.61
CA GLY A 109 28.76 -24.30 -17.49
C GLY A 109 29.83 -24.45 -18.58
N ASP A 110 30.67 -23.44 -18.78
CA ASP A 110 31.69 -23.38 -19.84
C ASP A 110 33.13 -23.60 -19.31
N ALA A 111 33.30 -24.09 -18.08
CA ALA A 111 34.61 -24.36 -17.45
C ALA A 111 34.91 -25.87 -17.32
#